data_AF-A0A428SJC0-F1
#
_entry.id   AF-A0A428SJC0-F1
#
_cell.length_a   1.000
_cell.length_b   1.000
_cell.length_c   1.000
_cell.angle_alpha   90.00
_cell.angle_beta   90.00
_cell.angle_gamma   90.00
#
_symmetry.space_group_name_H-M   'P 1'
#
loop_
_entity.id
_entity.type
_entity.pdbx_description
1 polymer ?
#
loop_
_entity_poly.entity_id
_entity_poly.type
_entity_poly.pdbx_seq_one_letter_code
_entity_poly.pdbx_strand_id
1 'polypeptide(L)'
;MNNRTENTQVLKHPRRKLTPQQVQRSLIAKRRQTLIRKSDELRRLGARVHLVIETTDRYHVYSSESSESWPPTADRLEKNYPIPLKYGPDCFTTRSSSGH
;
A
#
# COMPACT_ATOMS: atom_id res chain seq x y z
N MET A 1 -1.93 57.82 26.90
CA MET A 1 -1.24 57.78 25.60
C MET A 1 -1.10 56.32 25.16
N ASN A 2 -1.94 55.95 24.20
CA ASN A 2 -1.84 54.95 23.12
C ASN A 2 -1.52 53.48 23.42
N ASN A 3 -2.61 52.71 23.37
CA ASN A 3 -2.76 51.30 23.04
C ASN A 3 -1.95 50.87 21.80
N ARG A 4 -1.34 49.68 21.84
CA ARG A 4 -0.91 48.97 20.62
C ARG A 4 -1.23 47.47 20.74
N THR A 5 -2.40 47.12 20.22
CA THR A 5 -2.85 45.75 20.03
C THR A 5 -2.17 45.21 18.77
N GLU A 6 -1.27 44.23 18.91
CA GLU A 6 -0.68 43.53 17.77
C GLU A 6 -1.73 42.59 17.17
N ASN A 7 -2.25 42.98 16.00
CA ASN A 7 -3.25 42.24 15.25
C ASN A 7 -2.52 41.28 14.29
N THR A 8 -2.21 40.06 14.75
CA THR A 8 -1.61 39.00 13.93
C THR A 8 -2.67 38.48 12.96
N GLN A 9 -2.70 39.02 11.75
CA GLN A 9 -3.53 38.51 10.67
C GLN A 9 -3.00 37.14 10.21
N VAL A 10 -3.69 36.08 10.63
CA VAL A 10 -3.48 34.72 10.11
C VAL A 10 -3.93 34.71 8.65
N LEU A 11 -2.98 34.77 7.72
CA LEU A 11 -3.19 34.57 6.28
C LEU A 11 -3.82 33.20 6.03
N LYS A 12 -5.15 33.16 5.89
CA LYS A 12 -5.92 31.99 5.47
C LYS A 12 -5.66 31.75 3.98
N HIS A 13 -4.62 30.98 3.68
CA HIS A 13 -4.34 30.54 2.33
C HIS A 13 -5.49 29.62 1.85
N PRO A 14 -6.11 29.88 0.69
CA PRO A 14 -7.17 29.03 0.18
C PRO A 14 -6.61 27.63 -0.07
N ARG A 15 -7.22 26.61 0.53
CA ARG A 15 -6.87 25.19 0.29
C ARG A 15 -7.05 24.90 -1.20
N ARG A 16 -5.96 24.71 -1.94
CA ARG A 16 -6.00 24.25 -3.33
C ARG A 16 -6.79 22.93 -3.40
N LYS A 17 -7.86 22.91 -4.20
CA LYS A 17 -8.61 21.69 -4.49
C LYS A 17 -7.74 20.79 -5.37
N LEU A 18 -7.48 19.57 -4.91
CA LEU A 18 -6.73 18.57 -5.69
C LEU A 18 -7.60 18.05 -6.85
N THR A 19 -6.97 17.73 -7.98
CA THR A 19 -7.66 17.05 -9.08
C THR A 19 -7.95 15.59 -8.71
N PRO A 20 -8.95 14.93 -9.33
CA PRO A 20 -9.23 13.52 -9.08
C PRO A 20 -8.01 12.61 -9.26
N GLN A 21 -7.18 12.88 -10.27
CA GLN A 21 -5.92 12.16 -10.50
C GLN A 21 -4.92 12.36 -9.36
N GLN A 22 -4.79 13.58 -8.82
CA GLN A 22 -3.92 13.85 -7.67
C GLN A 22 -4.42 13.14 -6.41
N VAL A 23 -5.74 13.13 -6.19
CA VAL A 23 -6.37 12.39 -5.09
C VAL A 23 -6.08 10.89 -5.24
N GLN A 24 -6.31 10.31 -6.42
CA GLN A 24 -6.05 8.90 -6.68
C GLN A 24 -4.58 8.52 -6.46
N ARG A 25 -3.64 9.30 -6.99
CA ARG A 25 -2.19 9.09 -6.75
C ARG A 25 -1.85 9.12 -5.26
N SER A 26 -2.45 10.06 -4.52
CA SER A 26 -2.24 10.15 -3.06
C SER A 26 -2.81 8.95 -2.31
N LEU A 27 -3.95 8.42 -2.73
CA LEU A 27 -4.57 7.24 -2.14
C LEU A 27 -3.74 5.99 -2.41
N ILE A 28 -3.27 5.80 -3.64
CA ILE A 28 -2.36 4.69 -4.01
C ILE A 28 -1.09 4.77 -3.18
N ALA A 29 -0.47 5.95 -3.05
CA ALA A 29 0.74 6.13 -2.25
C ALA A 29 0.52 5.75 -0.77
N LYS A 30 -0.61 6.18 -0.19
CA LYS A 30 -1.00 5.82 1.19
C LYS A 30 -1.20 4.31 1.35
N ARG A 31 -1.96 3.68 0.46
CA ARG A 31 -2.24 2.23 0.53
C ARG A 31 -0.98 1.40 0.34
N ARG A 32 -0.10 1.80 -0.59
CA ARG A 32 1.23 1.19 -0.78
C ARG A 32 2.04 1.24 0.51
N GLN A 33 2.11 2.39 1.18
CA GLN A 33 2.85 2.52 2.44
C GLN A 33 2.26 1.62 3.53
N THR A 34 0.93 1.52 3.61
CA THR A 34 0.26 0.58 4.53
C THR A 34 0.65 -0.86 4.23
N LEU A 35 0.63 -1.28 2.96
CA LEU A 35 1.02 -2.64 2.57
C LEU A 35 2.46 -2.95 2.97
N ILE A 36 3.42 -2.05 2.69
CA ILE A 36 4.82 -2.21 3.08
C ILE A 36 4.95 -2.37 4.60
N ARG A 37 4.26 -1.52 5.37
CA ARG A 37 4.26 -1.63 6.84
C ARG A 37 3.70 -2.98 7.31
N LYS A 38 2.61 -3.47 6.72
CA LYS A 38 2.04 -4.78 7.05
C LYS A 38 2.96 -5.93 6.65
N SER A 39 3.67 -5.82 5.54
CA SER A 39 4.70 -6.77 5.15
C SER A 39 5.86 -6.83 6.15
N ASP A 40 6.29 -5.68 6.69
CA ASP A 40 7.31 -5.65 7.76
C ASP A 40 6.78 -6.22 9.09
N GLU A 41 5.52 -5.93 9.44
CA GLU A 41 4.89 -6.54 10.61
C GLU A 41 4.86 -8.08 10.50
N LEU A 42 4.51 -8.64 9.34
CA LEU A 42 4.59 -10.09 9.09
C LEU A 42 6.02 -10.62 9.15
N ARG A 43 6.99 -9.86 8.63
CA ARG A 43 8.42 -10.22 8.71
C ARG A 43 8.89 -10.38 10.14
N ARG A 44 8.47 -9.49 11.05
CA ARG A 44 8.81 -9.57 12.48
C ARG A 44 8.21 -10.81 13.16
N LEU A 45 7.17 -11.39 12.60
CA LEU A 45 6.56 -12.65 13.07
C LEU A 45 7.22 -13.90 12.44
N GLY A 46 8.31 -13.73 11.68
CA GLY A 46 9.07 -14.84 11.08
C GLY A 46 8.68 -15.19 9.65
N ALA A 47 7.76 -14.44 9.02
CA ALA A 47 7.43 -14.65 7.62
C ALA A 47 8.50 -14.05 6.68
N ARG A 48 8.76 -14.72 5.56
CA ARG A 48 9.52 -14.13 4.44
C ARG A 48 8.53 -13.54 3.44
N VAL A 49 8.65 -12.26 3.13
CA VAL A 49 7.67 -11.51 2.34
C VAL A 49 8.36 -10.81 1.17
N HIS A 50 7.81 -11.02 -0.02
CA HIS A 50 8.19 -10.29 -1.23
C HIS A 50 6.93 -9.69 -1.83
N LEU A 51 6.95 -8.38 -2.07
CA LEU A 51 5.81 -7.62 -2.57
C LEU A 51 6.26 -6.78 -3.76
N VAL A 52 5.58 -6.94 -4.89
CA VAL A 52 5.74 -6.13 -6.09
C VAL A 52 4.42 -5.41 -6.36
N ILE A 53 4.48 -4.09 -6.51
CA ILE A 53 3.34 -3.26 -6.88
C ILE A 53 3.71 -2.50 -8.15
N GLU A 54 2.98 -2.76 -9.22
CA GLU A 54 3.05 -1.97 -10.44
C GLU A 54 2.04 -0.82 -10.37
N THR A 55 2.50 0.38 -10.71
CA THR A 55 1.67 1.55 -10.98
C THR A 55 2.02 2.05 -12.39
N THR A 56 1.17 2.89 -12.98
CA THR A 56 1.25 3.33 -14.39
C THR A 56 2.65 3.60 -14.92
N ASP A 57 3.55 4.14 -14.08
CA ASP A 57 4.88 4.54 -14.52
C ASP A 57 6.02 3.80 -13.81
N ARG A 58 5.73 3.03 -12.75
CA ARG A 58 6.76 2.53 -11.82
C ARG A 58 6.40 1.24 -11.09
N TYR A 59 7.41 0.41 -10.92
CA TYR A 59 7.41 -0.70 -9.96
C TYR A 59 7.87 -0.22 -8.58
N HIS A 60 7.21 -0.75 -7.55
CA HIS A 60 7.61 -0.62 -6.16
C HIS A 60 7.83 -2.02 -5.60
N VAL A 61 9.03 -2.27 -5.08
CA VAL A 61 9.42 -3.58 -4.55
C VAL A 61 9.76 -3.46 -3.08
N TYR A 62 9.21 -4.37 -2.28
CA TYR A 62 9.63 -4.64 -0.91
C TYR A 62 10.08 -6.10 -0.82
N SER A 63 11.24 -6.33 -0.23
CA SER A 63 11.77 -7.67 0.04
C SER A 63 12.26 -7.75 1.48
N SER A 64 11.80 -8.74 2.22
CA SER A 64 12.28 -9.00 3.58
C SER A 64 13.69 -9.58 3.63
N GLU A 65 14.13 -10.22 2.54
CA GLU A 65 15.44 -10.86 2.40
C GLU A 65 16.20 -10.26 1.22
N SER A 66 17.53 -10.24 1.35
CA SER A 66 18.47 -9.80 0.32
C SER A 66 19.16 -10.97 -0.40
N SER A 67 18.80 -12.22 -0.12
CA SER A 67 19.47 -13.39 -0.70
C SER A 67 19.09 -13.61 -2.17
N GLU A 68 20.05 -14.09 -2.97
CA GLU A 68 19.84 -14.34 -4.42
C GLU A 68 18.77 -15.41 -4.71
N SER A 69 18.53 -16.32 -3.77
CA SER A 69 17.49 -17.36 -3.90
C SER A 69 16.09 -16.89 -3.49
N TRP A 70 15.93 -15.60 -3.21
CA TRP A 70 14.69 -14.95 -2.80
C TRP A 70 14.36 -13.75 -3.70
N PRO A 71 13.10 -13.58 -4.14
CA PRO A 71 11.94 -14.47 -3.93
C PRO A 71 12.08 -15.82 -4.65
N PRO A 72 11.29 -16.84 -4.25
CA PRO A 72 11.21 -18.07 -5.02
C PRO A 72 10.66 -17.78 -6.42
N THR A 73 11.19 -18.46 -7.43
CA THR A 73 10.66 -18.43 -8.80
C THR A 73 9.29 -19.12 -8.86
N ALA A 74 8.51 -18.80 -9.90
CA ALA A 74 7.23 -19.47 -10.15
C ALA A 74 7.38 -21.00 -10.19
N ASP A 75 8.37 -21.51 -10.93
CA ASP A 75 8.69 -22.93 -11.02
C ASP A 75 8.98 -23.55 -9.65
N ARG A 76 9.66 -22.83 -8.76
CA ARG A 76 9.97 -23.30 -7.41
C ARG A 76 8.72 -23.37 -6.54
N LEU A 77 7.80 -22.42 -6.70
CA LEU A 77 6.50 -22.43 -6.00
C LEU A 77 5.61 -23.58 -6.48
N GLU A 78 5.58 -23.88 -7.77
CA GLU A 78 4.77 -24.97 -8.34
C GLU A 78 5.25 -26.36 -7.95
N LYS A 79 6.56 -26.54 -7.77
CA LYS A 79 7.17 -27.80 -7.32
C LYS A 79 7.22 -27.93 -5.80
N ASN A 80 6.78 -26.92 -5.05
CA ASN A 80 6.81 -26.93 -3.60
C ASN A 80 5.70 -27.83 -3.02
N TYR A 81 6.03 -28.55 -1.94
CA TYR A 81 5.03 -29.21 -1.12
C TYR A 81 5.05 -28.64 0.32
N PRO A 82 3.90 -28.22 0.87
CA PRO A 82 2.58 -28.22 0.24
C PRO A 82 2.47 -27.19 -0.89
N ILE A 83 1.52 -27.44 -1.80
CA ILE A 83 1.20 -26.52 -2.90
C ILE A 83 0.77 -25.18 -2.30
N PRO A 84 1.35 -24.04 -2.75
CA PRO A 84 0.98 -22.73 -2.22
C PRO A 84 -0.49 -22.38 -2.44
N LEU A 85 -1.10 -21.75 -1.43
CA LEU A 85 -2.43 -21.16 -1.55
C LEU A 85 -2.37 -19.91 -2.45
N LYS A 86 -3.28 -19.80 -3.41
CA LYS A 86 -3.38 -18.66 -4.33
C LYS A 86 -4.58 -17.79 -3.95
N TYR A 87 -4.36 -16.49 -3.83
CA TYR A 87 -5.39 -15.49 -3.55
C TYR A 87 -5.47 -14.50 -4.72
N GLY A 88 -6.67 -14.33 -5.28
CA GLY A 88 -6.96 -13.37 -6.34
C GLY A 88 -8.13 -12.45 -5.98
N PRO A 89 -8.51 -11.52 -6.87
CA PRO A 89 -9.64 -10.62 -6.64
C PRO A 89 -10.94 -11.34 -6.26
N ASP A 90 -11.19 -12.50 -6.88
CA ASP A 90 -12.39 -13.32 -6.66
C ASP A 90 -12.46 -13.92 -5.25
N CYS A 91 -11.33 -14.02 -4.54
CA CYS A 91 -11.31 -14.49 -3.15
C CYS A 91 -11.98 -13.49 -2.19
N PHE A 92 -12.20 -12.24 -2.63
CA PHE A 92 -12.72 -11.16 -1.79
C PHE A 92 -14.12 -10.68 -2.22
N THR A 93 -14.69 -11.25 -3.29
CA THR A 93 -16.08 -10.97 -3.68
C THR A 93 -17.02 -11.77 -2.79
N THR A 94 -17.43 -11.16 -1.68
CA THR A 94 -18.49 -11.69 -0.82
C THR A 94 -19.82 -11.72 -1.58
N ARG A 95 -20.24 -12.93 -1.96
CA ARG A 95 -21.62 -13.43 -2.09
C ARG A 95 -22.72 -12.42 -1.74
N SER A 96 -23.12 -11.59 -2.70
CA SER A 96 -24.33 -10.75 -2.60
C SER A 96 -25.41 -11.27 -3.56
N SER A 97 -26.05 -12.37 -3.16
CA SER A 97 -27.27 -13.00 -3.72
C SER A 97 -27.45 -14.32 -2.97
N SER A 98 -28.55 -14.69 -2.34
CA SER A 98 -29.97 -14.44 -2.64
C SER A 98 -30.78 -14.92 -1.42
N GLY A 99 -31.52 -14.03 -0.76
CA GLY A 99 -32.63 -14.41 0.11
C GLY A 99 -33.91 -14.27 -0.69
N HIS A 100 -34.45 -15.40 -1.16
CA HIS A 100 -35.83 -15.52 -1.61
C HIS A 100 -36.76 -15.65 -0.42
#